data_AF-A0A2C9L5X5-F1
#
_entry.id   AF-A0A2C9L5X5-F1
#
_cell.length_a   1.000
_cell.length_b   1.000
_cell.length_c   1.000
_cell.angle_alpha   90.00
_cell.angle_beta   90.00
_cell.angle_gamma   90.00
#
_symmetry.space_group_name_H-M   'P 1'
#
loop_
_entity.id
_entity.type
_entity.pdbx_description
1 polymer ?
#
loop_
_entity_poly.entity_id
_entity_poly.type
_entity_poly.pdbx_seq_one_letter_code
_entity_poly.pdbx_strand_id
1 'polypeptide(L)'
;MVGQEMAGVGVVNGNEENTEKKSPLKLLQQRAKDLQNCVQQCQGHKQPNQYHVVQGPSRTRLAEFVSGPHITAVTSVIDCIEYVYSLSQSGLDECPDVKVWALVKDSTQKLVLKDVQGLLKDCDGKRQLDSLALEQLVASVESISYITIMLGVCSKGLKILKNDWLKKFKKNKASHNSQPEIFDKFNQLILDVSASTKELHQIASCLDPVFSSLDIASLRLADIPDEEQIQREAERLVWTKVESSVQQSSGEICEVLHHKQFYLNTLML
;
A
#
# COMPACT_ATOMS: atom_id res chain seq x y z
N MET A 1 -5.42 12.17 40.07
CA MET A 1 -4.80 11.79 38.79
C MET A 1 -5.86 11.95 37.72
N VAL A 2 -5.67 12.97 36.90
CA VAL A 2 -6.70 13.59 36.06
C VAL A 2 -6.78 12.84 34.73
N GLY A 3 -7.98 12.39 34.38
CA GLY A 3 -8.27 11.82 33.06
C GLY A 3 -8.20 12.91 32.00
N GLN A 4 -7.41 12.69 30.97
CA GLN A 4 -7.47 13.49 29.75
C GLN A 4 -8.65 13.02 28.92
N GLU A 5 -9.71 13.82 28.95
CA GLU A 5 -10.80 13.78 28.00
C GLU A 5 -10.23 14.03 26.60
N MET A 6 -10.27 13.00 25.74
CA MET A 6 -10.11 13.13 24.30
C MET A 6 -11.40 13.74 23.73
N ALA A 7 -11.63 15.02 24.02
CA ALA A 7 -12.63 15.80 23.33
C ALA A 7 -12.11 16.02 21.90
N GLY A 8 -12.73 15.33 20.95
CA GLY A 8 -12.48 15.49 19.52
C GLY A 8 -12.69 16.94 19.11
N VAL A 9 -11.58 17.64 18.86
CA VAL A 9 -11.59 18.89 18.09
C VAL A 9 -11.47 18.49 16.63
N GLY A 10 -12.58 18.66 15.90
CA GLY A 10 -12.60 18.43 14.46
C GLY A 10 -14.00 18.18 13.93
N VAL A 11 -14.91 19.11 14.20
CA VAL A 11 -16.17 19.21 13.45
C VAL A 11 -15.79 19.31 11.97
N VAL A 12 -16.11 18.29 11.18
CA VAL A 12 -16.12 18.35 9.71
C VAL A 12 -17.33 19.20 9.31
N ASN A 13 -17.25 20.50 9.58
CA ASN A 13 -18.22 21.47 9.06
C ASN A 13 -17.66 21.97 7.73
N GLY A 14 -18.27 21.50 6.64
CA GLY A 14 -17.99 21.93 5.27
C GLY A 14 -18.50 23.33 4.95
N ASN A 15 -18.25 24.29 5.84
CA ASN A 15 -18.53 25.72 5.63
C ASN A 15 -17.46 26.53 6.37
N GLU A 16 -16.24 26.57 5.83
CA GLU A 16 -15.32 27.68 6.10
C GLU A 16 -15.42 28.68 4.96
N GLU A 17 -15.85 29.88 5.35
CA GLU A 17 -15.99 31.07 4.53
C GLU A 17 -14.64 31.49 3.91
N ASN A 18 -14.69 31.88 2.63
CA ASN A 18 -13.78 32.83 1.97
C ASN A 18 -12.29 32.78 2.34
N THR A 19 -11.63 31.65 2.12
CA THR A 19 -10.19 31.64 1.89
C THR A 19 -9.91 31.63 0.40
N GLU A 20 -9.05 32.54 -0.06
CA GLU A 20 -8.45 32.54 -1.40
C GLU A 20 -8.28 31.10 -1.90
N LYS A 21 -8.79 30.76 -3.08
CA LYS A 21 -8.69 29.40 -3.65
C LYS A 21 -7.23 28.94 -3.63
N LYS A 22 -6.81 28.28 -2.54
CA LYS A 22 -5.46 27.75 -2.40
C LYS A 22 -5.28 26.78 -3.55
N SER A 23 -4.21 26.96 -4.33
CA SER A 23 -3.89 26.05 -5.44
C SER A 23 -3.96 24.60 -4.93
N PRO A 24 -4.61 23.66 -5.65
CA PRO A 24 -4.71 22.27 -5.23
C PRO A 24 -3.37 21.65 -4.85
N LEU A 25 -2.27 22.10 -5.48
CA LEU A 25 -0.92 21.67 -5.12
C LEU A 25 -0.48 22.16 -3.73
N LYS A 26 -0.77 23.42 -3.39
CA LYS A 26 -0.47 23.97 -2.06
C LYS A 26 -1.24 23.23 -0.97
N LEU A 27 -2.48 22.82 -1.27
CA LEU A 27 -3.27 22.01 -0.35
C LEU A 27 -2.66 20.61 -0.18
N LEU A 28 -2.23 19.97 -1.27
CA LEU A 28 -1.57 18.66 -1.22
C LEU A 28 -0.26 18.71 -0.41
N GLN A 29 0.57 19.74 -0.64
CA GLN A 29 1.77 20.04 0.14
C GLN A 29 1.48 20.19 1.63
N GLN A 30 0.43 20.93 1.97
CA GLN A 30 0.03 21.11 3.36
C GLN A 30 -0.38 19.77 3.97
N ARG A 31 -1.17 18.96 3.26
CA ARG A 31 -1.59 17.63 3.75
C ARG A 31 -0.42 16.66 3.90
N ALA A 32 0.57 16.69 3.01
CA ALA A 32 1.79 15.90 3.16
C ALA A 32 2.56 16.28 4.43
N LYS A 33 2.68 17.58 4.71
CA LYS A 33 3.31 18.09 5.94
C LYS A 33 2.51 17.71 7.19
N ASP A 34 1.19 17.88 7.16
CA ASP A 34 0.30 17.48 8.26
C ASP A 34 0.46 15.98 8.58
N LEU A 35 0.52 15.13 7.54
CA LEU A 35 0.74 13.69 7.67
C LEU A 35 2.10 13.37 8.30
N GLN A 36 3.18 14.01 7.83
CA GLN A 36 4.51 13.84 8.40
C GLN A 36 4.57 14.30 9.86
N ASN A 37 3.95 15.43 10.19
CA ASN A 37 3.87 15.94 11.55
C ASN A 37 3.09 14.99 12.47
N CYS A 38 1.98 14.44 12.00
CA CYS A 38 1.19 13.44 12.73
C CYS A 38 2.04 12.19 13.02
N VAL A 39 2.81 11.70 12.03
CA VAL A 39 3.72 10.56 12.21
C VAL A 39 4.84 10.89 13.20
N GLN A 40 5.35 12.13 13.21
CA GLN A 40 6.33 12.58 14.20
C GLN A 40 5.75 12.62 15.62
N GLN A 41 4.51 13.07 15.79
CA GLN A 41 3.80 13.03 17.07
C GLN A 41 3.54 11.60 17.55
N CYS A 42 3.33 10.67 16.61
CA CYS A 42 3.08 9.27 16.89
C CYS A 42 4.36 8.43 17.06
N GLN A 43 5.57 9.00 17.05
CA GLN A 43 6.83 8.23 17.16
C GLN A 43 6.94 7.39 18.44
N GLY A 44 6.27 7.80 19.52
CA GLY A 44 6.18 7.01 20.75
C GLY A 44 5.34 5.72 20.62
N HIS A 45 4.56 5.58 19.54
CA HIS A 45 3.64 4.47 19.29
C HIS A 45 4.14 3.52 18.19
N LYS A 46 5.46 3.47 17.97
CA LYS A 46 6.09 2.54 17.00
C LYS A 46 5.90 1.08 17.33
N GLN A 47 5.65 0.76 18.59
CA GLN A 47 5.31 -0.59 19.01
C GLN A 47 3.83 -0.62 19.37
N PRO A 48 3.11 -1.70 19.00
CA PRO A 48 1.72 -1.84 19.38
C PRO A 48 1.61 -1.84 20.91
N ASN A 49 0.78 -0.96 21.46
CA ASN A 49 0.48 -0.98 22.88
C ASN A 49 -0.16 -2.33 23.23
N GLN A 50 0.52 -3.11 24.07
CA GLN A 50 0.00 -4.39 24.52
C GLN A 50 -1.01 -4.15 25.64
N TYR A 51 -2.29 -4.21 25.30
CA TYR A 51 -3.33 -4.25 26.32
C TYR A 51 -3.37 -5.65 26.92
N HIS A 52 -3.07 -5.78 28.22
CA HIS A 52 -3.05 -7.06 28.93
C HIS A 52 -4.45 -7.63 29.20
N VAL A 53 -5.51 -6.96 28.75
CA VAL A 53 -6.90 -7.34 29.00
C VAL A 53 -7.55 -7.81 27.70
N VAL A 54 -7.99 -9.07 27.67
CA VAL A 54 -8.65 -9.70 26.50
C VAL A 54 -9.91 -8.94 26.07
N GLN A 55 -10.61 -8.33 27.02
CA GLN A 55 -11.80 -7.49 26.80
C GLN A 55 -11.48 -5.98 26.76
N GLY A 56 -10.21 -5.62 26.58
CA GLY A 56 -9.79 -4.24 26.40
C GLY A 56 -10.04 -3.71 24.99
N PRO A 57 -9.75 -2.44 24.73
CA PRO A 57 -9.77 -1.90 23.38
C PRO A 57 -8.79 -2.66 22.48
N SER A 58 -9.22 -3.01 21.28
CA SER A 58 -8.37 -3.67 20.30
C SER A 58 -7.18 -2.78 19.92
N ARG A 59 -6.02 -3.40 19.68
CA ARG A 59 -4.86 -2.72 19.11
C ARG A 59 -5.22 -2.10 17.76
N THR A 60 -4.69 -0.91 17.47
CA THR A 60 -4.82 -0.28 16.14
C THR A 60 -3.64 -0.68 15.26
N ARG A 61 -3.80 -0.55 13.93
CA ARG A 61 -2.72 -0.73 12.94
C ARG A 61 -1.74 0.45 12.89
N LEU A 62 -1.86 1.44 13.78
CA LEU A 62 -1.08 2.67 13.74
C LEU A 62 0.43 2.40 13.82
N ALA A 63 0.84 1.46 14.67
CA ALA A 63 2.24 1.09 14.82
C ALA A 63 2.86 0.70 13.47
N GLU A 64 2.16 -0.12 12.68
CA GLU A 64 2.60 -0.57 11.35
C GLU A 64 2.82 0.62 10.40
N PHE A 65 1.88 1.57 10.34
CA PHE A 65 2.01 2.75 9.48
C PHE A 65 3.12 3.71 9.93
N VAL A 66 3.39 3.79 11.24
CA VAL A 66 4.41 4.69 11.81
C VAL A 66 5.82 4.09 11.70
N SER A 67 5.97 2.78 11.88
CA SER A 67 7.27 2.10 11.77
C SER A 67 7.61 1.66 10.35
N GLY A 68 6.60 1.41 9.53
CA GLY A 68 6.75 0.90 8.18
C GLY A 68 7.08 1.96 7.12
N PRO A 69 7.33 1.54 5.87
CA PRO A 69 7.72 2.43 4.77
C PRO A 69 6.52 3.13 4.09
N HIS A 70 5.29 2.89 4.56
CA HIS A 70 4.03 3.33 3.94
C HIS A 70 3.96 4.84 3.73
N ILE A 71 4.19 5.62 4.78
CA ILE A 71 4.07 7.08 4.73
C ILE A 71 5.17 7.67 3.84
N THR A 72 6.39 7.17 3.95
CA THR A 72 7.51 7.61 3.10
C THR A 72 7.22 7.35 1.62
N ALA A 73 6.61 6.20 1.29
CA ALA A 73 6.24 5.85 -0.08
C ALA A 73 5.11 6.73 -0.63
N VAL A 74 4.13 7.10 0.21
CA VAL A 74 3.09 8.06 -0.20
C VAL A 74 3.69 9.45 -0.42
N THR A 75 4.55 9.93 0.49
CA THR A 75 5.14 11.28 0.38
C THR A 75 6.10 11.41 -0.79
N SER A 76 6.86 10.36 -1.14
CA SER A 76 7.77 10.40 -2.29
C SER A 76 7.02 10.59 -3.62
N VAL A 77 5.80 10.05 -3.74
CA VAL A 77 4.96 10.27 -4.92
C VAL A 77 4.35 11.67 -4.92
N ILE A 78 4.06 12.25 -3.75
CA ILE A 78 3.64 13.65 -3.68
C ILE A 78 4.76 14.58 -4.17
N ASP A 79 6.00 14.35 -3.75
CA ASP A 79 7.17 15.07 -4.27
C ASP A 79 7.29 14.93 -5.80
N CYS A 80 6.98 13.74 -6.32
CA CYS A 80 6.91 13.49 -7.76
C CYS A 80 5.79 14.29 -8.46
N ILE A 81 4.61 14.42 -7.85
CA ILE A 81 3.51 15.25 -8.38
C ILE A 81 3.94 16.72 -8.43
N GLU A 82 4.58 17.21 -7.37
CA GLU A 82 5.12 18.57 -7.31
C GLU A 82 6.13 18.83 -8.41
N TYR A 83 7.01 17.87 -8.66
CA TYR A 83 7.99 17.93 -9.74
C TYR A 83 7.33 17.98 -11.13
N VAL A 84 6.35 17.12 -11.40
CA VAL A 84 5.60 17.15 -12.66
C VAL A 84 4.86 18.47 -12.83
N TYR A 85 4.32 19.03 -11.74
CA TYR A 85 3.68 20.33 -11.77
C TYR A 85 4.68 21.46 -12.05
N SER A 86 5.87 21.47 -11.42
CA SER A 86 6.87 22.49 -11.69
C SER A 86 7.31 22.48 -13.16
N LEU A 87 7.50 21.29 -13.74
CA LEU A 87 7.80 21.13 -15.17
C LEU A 87 6.71 21.69 -16.08
N SER A 88 5.45 21.64 -15.65
CA SER A 88 4.36 22.26 -16.40
C SER A 88 4.44 23.79 -16.45
N GLN A 89 5.11 24.40 -15.46
CA GLN A 89 5.29 25.85 -15.35
C GLN A 89 6.59 26.32 -16.03
N SER A 90 7.70 25.61 -15.80
CA SER A 90 9.03 25.98 -16.33
C SER A 90 9.30 25.45 -17.74
N GLY A 91 8.58 24.41 -18.18
CA GLY A 91 8.83 23.71 -19.43
C GLY A 91 9.86 22.58 -19.29
N LEU A 92 10.03 21.80 -20.36
CA LEU A 92 10.87 20.59 -20.37
C LEU A 92 12.38 20.89 -20.50
N ASP A 93 12.74 22.13 -20.81
CA ASP A 93 14.11 22.56 -21.11
C ASP A 93 14.92 22.81 -19.83
N GLU A 94 14.25 23.15 -18.72
CA GLU A 94 14.82 23.30 -17.38
C GLU A 94 14.49 22.07 -16.54
N CYS A 95 15.11 20.93 -16.88
CA CYS A 95 14.90 19.67 -16.18
C CYS A 95 16.04 19.48 -15.17
N PRO A 96 15.90 19.88 -13.89
CA PRO A 96 16.90 19.52 -12.90
C PRO A 96 17.00 17.99 -12.82
N ASP A 97 18.20 17.46 -12.62
CA ASP A 97 18.41 16.01 -12.49
C ASP A 97 17.86 15.55 -11.13
N VAL A 98 16.56 15.27 -11.08
CA VAL A 98 15.88 15.02 -9.81
C VAL A 98 15.83 13.53 -9.50
N LYS A 99 16.38 13.20 -8.32
CA LYS A 99 16.32 11.88 -7.66
C LYS A 99 14.89 11.42 -7.32
N VAL A 100 13.84 12.16 -7.69
CA VAL A 100 12.45 11.90 -7.29
C VAL A 100 11.97 10.54 -7.78
N TRP A 101 12.35 10.15 -9.00
CA TRP A 101 12.01 8.85 -9.58
C TRP A 101 12.64 7.71 -8.78
N ALA A 102 13.92 7.85 -8.42
CA ALA A 102 14.63 6.86 -7.60
C ALA A 102 14.03 6.76 -6.19
N LEU A 103 13.64 7.88 -5.58
CA LEU A 103 12.98 7.88 -4.28
C LEU A 103 11.66 7.11 -4.29
N VAL A 104 10.82 7.32 -5.31
CA VAL A 104 9.56 6.57 -5.45
C VAL A 104 9.86 5.09 -5.63
N LYS A 105 10.79 4.72 -6.52
CA LYS A 105 11.23 3.33 -6.70
C LYS A 105 11.66 2.69 -5.38
N ASP A 106 12.64 3.27 -4.70
CA ASP A 106 13.23 2.73 -3.49
C ASP A 106 12.20 2.60 -2.35
N SER A 107 11.31 3.60 -2.23
CA SER A 107 10.24 3.60 -1.23
C SER A 107 9.17 2.55 -1.53
N THR A 108 8.83 2.34 -2.81
CA THR A 108 7.85 1.33 -3.23
C THR A 108 8.39 -0.08 -3.04
N GLN A 109 9.66 -0.32 -3.37
CA GLN A 109 10.30 -1.62 -3.19
C GLN A 109 10.33 -2.04 -1.72
N LYS A 110 10.44 -1.09 -0.78
CA LYS A 110 10.38 -1.37 0.66
C LYS A 110 8.99 -1.83 1.14
N LEU A 111 7.93 -1.63 0.36
CA LEU A 111 6.59 -2.15 0.68
C LEU A 111 6.49 -3.66 0.43
N VAL A 112 7.40 -4.23 -0.37
CA VAL A 112 7.42 -5.67 -0.63
C VAL A 112 7.89 -6.37 0.64
N LEU A 113 7.03 -7.25 1.16
CA LEU A 113 7.32 -8.01 2.37
C LEU A 113 8.43 -9.03 2.10
N LYS A 114 9.38 -9.13 3.03
CA LYS A 114 10.43 -10.15 3.00
C LYS A 114 10.05 -11.29 3.92
N ASP A 115 10.45 -12.51 3.55
CA ASP A 115 10.39 -13.70 4.40
C ASP A 115 8.98 -14.14 4.87
N VAL A 116 7.95 -13.87 4.07
CA VAL A 116 6.58 -14.34 4.37
C VAL A 116 6.45 -15.84 4.03
N GLN A 117 6.57 -16.69 5.05
CA GLN A 117 6.43 -18.15 4.93
C GLN A 117 5.01 -18.60 5.25
N GLY A 118 4.06 -18.32 4.35
CA GLY A 118 2.65 -18.72 4.50
C GLY A 118 1.92 -18.02 5.67
N LEU A 119 0.59 -18.05 5.65
CA LEU A 119 -0.22 -17.51 6.75
C LEU A 119 -0.47 -18.54 7.85
N LEU A 120 -0.39 -19.82 7.54
CA LEU A 120 -0.63 -20.89 8.49
C LEU A 120 0.67 -21.66 8.70
N LYS A 121 1.11 -21.70 9.96
CA LYS A 121 2.34 -22.37 10.39
C LYS A 121 1.99 -23.49 11.36
N ASP A 122 2.62 -24.64 11.20
CA ASP A 122 2.62 -25.69 12.22
C ASP A 122 3.78 -25.44 13.18
N CYS A 123 3.47 -24.99 14.39
CA CYS A 123 4.44 -24.77 15.47
C CYS A 123 4.15 -25.76 16.59
N ASP A 124 5.10 -26.67 16.85
CA ASP A 124 4.99 -27.68 17.92
C ASP A 124 3.72 -28.56 17.82
N GLY A 125 3.31 -28.91 16.59
CA GLY A 125 2.10 -29.70 16.33
C GLY A 125 0.80 -28.92 16.52
N LYS A 126 0.86 -27.60 16.74
CA LYS A 126 -0.29 -26.69 16.79
C LYS A 126 -0.28 -25.77 15.57
N ARG A 127 -1.43 -25.68 14.93
CA ARG A 127 -1.66 -24.71 13.86
C ARG A 127 -1.70 -23.31 14.43
N GLN A 128 -0.98 -22.38 13.82
CA GLN A 128 -0.96 -20.97 14.18
C GLN A 128 -1.16 -20.10 12.95
N LEU A 129 -1.99 -19.07 13.10
CA LEU A 129 -2.20 -18.04 12.08
C LEU A 129 -1.22 -16.89 12.29
N ASP A 130 -0.41 -16.60 11.28
CA ASP A 130 0.43 -15.41 11.21
C ASP A 130 -0.41 -14.19 10.80
N SER A 131 -1.23 -13.71 11.75
CA SER A 131 -2.09 -12.54 11.57
C SER A 131 -1.30 -11.26 11.23
N LEU A 132 -0.04 -11.18 11.69
CA LEU A 132 0.82 -10.03 11.42
C LEU A 132 1.20 -9.96 9.93
N ALA A 133 1.60 -11.09 9.33
CA ALA A 133 1.92 -11.15 7.91
C ALA A 133 0.74 -10.70 7.03
N LEU A 134 -0.49 -11.08 7.37
CA LEU A 134 -1.69 -10.62 6.66
C LEU A 134 -1.92 -9.12 6.84
N GLU A 135 -1.82 -8.58 8.07
CA GLU A 135 -1.98 -7.16 8.35
C GLU A 135 -0.96 -6.29 7.57
N GLN A 136 0.28 -6.76 7.49
CA GLN A 136 1.37 -6.12 6.74
C GLN A 136 1.11 -6.15 5.24
N LEU A 137 0.63 -7.28 4.72
CA LEU A 137 0.31 -7.42 3.29
C LEU A 137 -0.79 -6.44 2.90
N VAL A 138 -1.86 -6.37 3.71
CA VAL A 138 -2.96 -5.44 3.50
C VAL A 138 -2.44 -3.99 3.53
N ALA A 139 -1.56 -3.62 4.47
CA ALA A 139 -1.01 -2.27 4.56
C ALA A 139 -0.19 -1.90 3.31
N SER A 140 0.61 -2.84 2.80
CA SER A 140 1.37 -2.66 1.56
C SER A 140 0.47 -2.51 0.33
N VAL A 141 -0.59 -3.32 0.23
CA VAL A 141 -1.57 -3.25 -0.88
C VAL A 141 -2.36 -1.94 -0.88
N GLU A 142 -2.77 -1.47 0.30
CA GLU A 142 -3.39 -0.14 0.46
C GLU A 142 -2.43 0.97 0.02
N SER A 143 -1.16 0.88 0.43
CA SER A 143 -0.12 1.85 0.06
C SER A 143 0.12 1.89 -1.46
N ILE A 144 0.27 0.73 -2.09
CA ILE A 144 0.36 0.62 -3.55
C ILE A 144 -0.86 1.23 -4.22
N SER A 145 -2.07 0.97 -3.68
CA SER A 145 -3.30 1.52 -4.24
C SER A 145 -3.32 3.04 -4.27
N TYR A 146 -2.84 3.71 -3.22
CA TYR A 146 -2.67 5.16 -3.20
C TYR A 146 -1.60 5.64 -4.18
N ILE A 147 -0.44 4.97 -4.19
CA ILE A 147 0.67 5.27 -5.11
C ILE A 147 0.20 5.20 -6.56
N THR A 148 -0.54 4.17 -6.95
CA THR A 148 -0.99 4.01 -8.34
C THR A 148 -1.92 5.14 -8.78
N ILE A 149 -2.84 5.56 -7.91
CA ILE A 149 -3.76 6.68 -8.21
C ILE A 149 -2.97 7.97 -8.40
N MET A 150 -2.01 8.25 -7.51
CA MET A 150 -1.17 9.44 -7.58
C MET A 150 -0.25 9.44 -8.80
N LEU A 151 0.31 8.28 -9.19
CA LEU A 151 1.04 8.13 -10.45
C LEU A 151 0.15 8.39 -11.67
N GLY A 152 -1.15 8.11 -11.58
CA GLY A 152 -2.14 8.51 -12.58
C GLY A 152 -2.20 10.02 -12.79
N VAL A 153 -2.06 10.80 -11.72
CA VAL A 153 -1.98 12.28 -11.79
C VAL A 153 -0.70 12.70 -12.51
N CYS A 154 0.44 12.11 -12.18
CA CYS A 154 1.72 12.36 -12.87
C CYS A 154 1.63 12.02 -14.36
N SER A 155 1.09 10.85 -14.70
CA SER A 155 0.88 10.42 -16.09
C SER A 155 0.03 11.43 -16.87
N LYS A 156 -1.08 11.90 -16.30
CA LYS A 156 -1.94 12.90 -16.94
C LYS A 156 -1.18 14.21 -17.19
N GLY A 157 -0.42 14.70 -16.22
CA GLY A 157 0.42 15.90 -16.38
C GLY A 157 1.46 15.74 -17.48
N LEU A 158 2.20 14.62 -17.47
CA LEU A 158 3.23 14.32 -18.45
C LEU A 158 2.66 14.07 -19.86
N LYS A 159 1.47 13.47 -20.01
CA LYS A 159 0.78 13.32 -21.31
C LYS A 159 0.49 14.67 -21.95
N ILE A 160 0.07 15.65 -21.17
CA ILE A 160 -0.16 17.03 -21.65
C ILE A 160 1.16 17.61 -22.16
N LEU A 161 2.24 17.50 -21.37
CA LEU A 161 3.56 18.00 -21.75
C LEU A 161 4.14 17.30 -22.99
N LYS A 162 3.97 15.98 -23.11
CA LYS A 162 4.37 15.19 -24.28
C LYS A 162 3.63 15.67 -25.54
N ASN A 163 2.33 15.89 -25.43
CA ASN A 163 1.53 16.39 -26.56
C ASN A 163 1.95 17.79 -27.00
N ASP A 164 2.25 18.68 -26.06
CA ASP A 164 2.69 20.03 -26.39
C ASP A 164 4.10 20.05 -26.97
N TRP A 165 5.00 19.19 -26.49
CA TRP A 165 6.30 18.95 -27.12
C TRP A 165 6.16 18.42 -28.55
N LEU A 166 5.31 17.42 -28.79
CA LEU A 166 5.06 16.88 -30.14
C LEU A 166 4.51 17.94 -31.10
N LYS A 167 3.63 18.83 -30.64
CA LYS A 167 3.11 19.95 -31.44
C LYS A 167 4.22 20.95 -31.79
N LYS A 168 5.09 21.30 -30.84
CA LYS A 168 6.24 22.19 -31.07
C LYS A 168 7.23 21.57 -32.05
N PHE A 169 7.53 20.28 -31.89
CA PHE A 169 8.43 19.54 -32.77
C PHE A 169 7.95 19.52 -34.22
N LYS A 170 6.67 19.20 -34.46
CA LYS A 170 6.07 19.21 -35.81
C LYS A 170 6.09 20.59 -36.47
N LYS A 171 5.97 21.67 -35.69
CA LYS A 171 5.99 23.06 -36.20
C LYS A 171 7.39 23.51 -36.60
N ASN A 172 8.42 23.13 -35.84
CA ASN A 172 9.75 23.71 -36.01
C ASN A 172 10.66 23.00 -37.03
N LYS A 173 10.24 21.86 -37.61
CA LYS A 173 11.05 21.04 -38.56
C LYS A 173 12.52 20.89 -38.12
N ALA A 174 12.77 20.88 -36.82
CA ALA A 174 14.11 20.85 -36.27
C ALA A 174 14.63 19.41 -36.44
N SER A 175 15.62 19.24 -37.31
CA SER A 175 16.39 18.02 -37.42
C SER A 175 17.10 17.77 -36.08
N HIS A 176 16.82 16.63 -35.44
CA HIS A 176 17.54 16.10 -34.26
C HIS A 176 17.24 16.68 -32.86
N ASN A 177 15.97 16.76 -32.45
CA ASN A 177 15.67 16.73 -31.00
C ASN A 177 15.13 15.35 -30.62
N SER A 178 15.95 14.56 -29.92
CA SER A 178 15.52 13.31 -29.27
C SER A 178 14.42 13.60 -28.24
N GLN A 179 13.58 12.60 -27.97
CA GLN A 179 12.53 12.73 -26.97
C GLN A 179 13.14 13.05 -25.60
N PRO A 180 12.53 13.96 -24.81
CA PRO A 180 13.00 14.24 -23.46
C PRO A 180 13.04 12.96 -22.60
N GLU A 181 14.21 12.68 -22.00
CA GLU A 181 14.46 11.48 -21.20
C GLU A 181 13.48 11.30 -20.03
N ILE A 182 12.84 12.38 -19.59
CA ILE A 182 11.88 12.34 -18.50
C ILE A 182 10.70 11.40 -18.76
N PHE A 183 10.28 11.26 -20.01
CA PHE A 183 9.19 10.35 -20.37
C PHE A 183 9.63 8.89 -20.22
N ASP A 184 10.87 8.58 -20.58
CA ASP A 184 11.45 7.25 -20.43
C ASP A 184 11.72 6.94 -18.95
N LYS A 185 12.23 7.91 -18.19
CA LYS A 185 12.40 7.80 -16.72
C LYS A 185 11.06 7.53 -16.02
N PHE A 186 9.98 8.19 -16.45
CA PHE A 186 8.64 7.92 -15.92
C PHE A 186 8.12 6.52 -16.32
N ASN A 187 8.29 6.11 -17.57
CA ASN A 187 7.91 4.76 -18.01
C ASN A 187 8.69 3.69 -17.21
N GLN A 188 9.98 3.90 -16.96
CA GLN A 188 10.78 3.02 -16.11
C GLN A 188 10.26 2.97 -14.67
N LEU A 189 9.85 4.10 -14.11
CA LEU A 189 9.21 4.13 -12.78
C LEU A 189 7.93 3.29 -12.76
N ILE A 190 7.07 3.41 -13.78
CA ILE A 190 5.84 2.60 -13.87
C ILE A 190 6.17 1.11 -13.90
N LEU A 191 7.21 0.71 -14.63
CA LEU A 191 7.69 -0.68 -14.65
C LEU A 191 8.21 -1.14 -13.29
N ASP A 192 8.97 -0.30 -12.59
CA ASP A 192 9.51 -0.62 -11.26
C ASP A 192 8.38 -0.79 -10.20
N VAL A 193 7.36 0.08 -10.24
CA VAL A 193 6.19 -0.03 -9.37
C VAL A 193 5.33 -1.25 -9.74
N SER A 194 5.20 -1.55 -11.03
CA SER A 194 4.52 -2.75 -11.54
C SER A 194 5.22 -4.03 -11.09
N ALA A 195 6.57 -4.04 -11.08
CA ALA A 195 7.36 -5.15 -10.55
C ALA A 195 7.08 -5.37 -9.05
N SER A 196 7.09 -4.31 -8.24
CA SER A 196 6.78 -4.39 -6.81
C SER A 196 5.34 -4.88 -6.57
N THR A 197 4.38 -4.44 -7.39
CA THR A 197 2.97 -4.90 -7.34
C THR A 197 2.86 -6.39 -7.68
N LYS A 198 3.62 -6.85 -8.68
CA LYS A 198 3.67 -8.26 -9.08
C LYS A 198 4.30 -9.14 -8.00
N GLU A 199 5.36 -8.68 -7.35
CA GLU A 199 5.97 -9.39 -6.22
C GLU A 199 4.99 -9.53 -5.05
N LEU A 200 4.26 -8.47 -4.70
CA LEU A 200 3.20 -8.55 -3.69
C LEU A 200 2.07 -9.51 -4.11
N HIS A 201 1.71 -9.55 -5.39
CA HIS A 201 0.71 -10.49 -5.89
C HIS A 201 1.19 -11.93 -5.75
N GLN A 202 2.46 -12.21 -6.05
CA GLN A 202 3.05 -13.53 -5.87
C GLN A 202 3.03 -13.95 -4.40
N ILE A 203 3.41 -13.04 -3.50
CA ILE A 203 3.33 -13.28 -2.05
C ILE A 203 1.89 -13.62 -1.66
N ALA A 204 0.91 -12.78 -2.02
CA ALA A 204 -0.50 -13.03 -1.72
C ALA A 204 -0.99 -14.38 -2.25
N SER A 205 -0.65 -14.73 -3.50
CA SER A 205 -1.00 -16.03 -4.08
C SER A 205 -0.36 -17.21 -3.35
N CYS A 206 0.86 -17.06 -2.83
CA CYS A 206 1.53 -18.08 -2.02
C CYS A 206 0.97 -18.20 -0.60
N LEU A 207 0.15 -17.24 -0.16
CA LEU A 207 -0.53 -17.29 1.14
C LEU A 207 -1.83 -18.10 1.10
N ASP A 208 -2.28 -18.54 -0.08
CA ASP A 208 -3.42 -19.43 -0.21
C ASP A 208 -3.13 -20.78 0.48
N PRO A 209 -3.82 -21.11 1.58
CA PRO A 209 -3.52 -22.32 2.32
C PRO A 209 -3.98 -23.55 1.53
N VAL A 210 -3.05 -24.26 0.89
CA VAL A 210 -3.31 -25.59 0.33
C VAL A 210 -3.32 -26.61 1.48
N PHE A 211 -4.51 -27.02 1.94
CA PHE A 211 -4.63 -28.06 2.95
C PHE A 211 -4.79 -29.46 2.34
N SER A 212 -3.80 -30.33 2.60
CA SER A 212 -3.88 -31.78 2.36
C SER A 212 -4.08 -32.60 3.64
N SER A 213 -4.15 -31.97 4.82
CA SER A 213 -3.99 -32.66 6.12
C SER A 213 -5.27 -32.83 6.95
N LEU A 214 -6.37 -32.17 6.60
CA LEU A 214 -7.66 -32.30 7.33
C LEU A 214 -8.34 -33.66 7.09
N ASP A 215 -8.00 -34.32 5.99
CA ASP A 215 -8.56 -35.63 5.63
C ASP A 215 -7.88 -36.80 6.38
N ILE A 216 -6.78 -36.55 7.09
CA ILE A 216 -6.05 -37.60 7.82
C ILE A 216 -6.60 -37.77 9.24
N ALA A 217 -7.10 -36.69 9.86
CA ALA A 217 -7.71 -36.74 11.18
C ALA A 217 -9.12 -37.37 11.16
N SER A 218 -9.84 -37.27 10.03
CA SER A 218 -11.13 -37.95 9.80
C SER A 218 -10.99 -39.46 9.59
N LEU A 219 -9.78 -39.97 9.31
CA LEU A 219 -9.52 -41.39 9.03
C LEU A 219 -9.21 -42.25 10.27
N ARG A 220 -9.25 -41.71 11.49
CA ARG A 220 -9.03 -42.45 12.75
C ARG A 220 -10.23 -42.35 13.69
N LEU A 221 -11.30 -43.06 13.36
CA LEU A 221 -12.61 -42.95 14.04
C LEU A 221 -12.96 -44.11 15.00
N ALA A 222 -12.08 -45.09 15.24
CA ALA A 222 -12.50 -46.30 15.95
C ALA A 222 -12.46 -46.23 17.49
N ASP A 223 -11.56 -45.44 18.12
CA ASP A 223 -11.25 -45.61 19.57
C ASP A 223 -11.08 -44.30 20.36
N ILE A 224 -11.78 -43.21 20.03
CA ILE A 224 -11.63 -41.91 20.72
C ILE A 224 -12.80 -41.70 21.70
N PRO A 225 -12.57 -41.27 22.95
CA PRO A 225 -13.63 -40.92 23.90
C PRO A 225 -14.54 -39.78 23.38
N ASP A 226 -15.84 -39.82 23.69
CA ASP A 226 -16.85 -38.85 23.19
C ASP A 226 -16.46 -37.37 23.45
N GLU A 227 -15.87 -37.05 24.61
CA GLU A 227 -15.43 -35.68 24.94
C GLU A 227 -14.29 -35.19 24.02
N GLU A 228 -13.34 -36.07 23.68
CA GLU A 228 -12.26 -35.75 22.73
C GLU A 228 -12.80 -35.60 21.30
N GLN A 229 -13.85 -36.34 20.95
CA GLN A 229 -14.49 -36.23 19.65
C GLN A 229 -15.17 -34.87 19.45
N ILE A 230 -15.89 -34.38 20.47
CA ILE A 230 -16.51 -33.05 20.45
C ILE A 230 -15.45 -31.95 20.31
N GLN A 231 -14.34 -32.05 21.06
CA GLN A 231 -13.27 -31.05 21.00
C GLN A 231 -12.59 -31.02 19.62
N ARG A 232 -12.31 -32.19 19.02
CA ARG A 232 -11.74 -32.27 17.66
C ARG A 232 -12.70 -31.73 16.60
N GLU A 233 -14.00 -31.99 16.74
CA GLU A 233 -14.98 -31.45 15.81
C GLU A 233 -15.11 -29.92 15.94
N ALA A 234 -15.11 -29.38 17.16
CA ALA A 234 -15.11 -27.95 17.39
C ALA A 234 -13.85 -27.28 16.81
N GLU A 235 -12.67 -27.87 17.04
CA GLU A 235 -11.41 -27.40 16.47
C GLU A 235 -11.44 -27.42 14.93
N ARG A 236 -11.94 -28.51 14.34
CA ARG A 236 -12.12 -28.62 12.88
C ARG A 236 -12.98 -27.49 12.35
N LEU A 237 -14.15 -27.25 12.95
CA LEU A 237 -15.07 -26.20 12.50
C LEU A 237 -14.47 -24.80 12.63
N VAL A 238 -13.71 -24.53 13.69
CA VAL A 238 -13.00 -23.25 13.86
C VAL A 238 -11.95 -23.08 12.76
N TRP A 239 -11.11 -24.09 12.52
CA TRP A 239 -10.08 -24.01 11.49
C TRP A 239 -10.63 -23.90 10.08
N THR A 240 -11.71 -24.62 9.75
CA THR A 240 -12.38 -24.46 8.44
C THR A 240 -12.88 -23.04 8.23
N LYS A 241 -13.40 -22.37 9.28
CA LYS A 241 -13.80 -20.96 9.19
C LYS A 241 -12.62 -20.02 9.03
N VAL A 242 -11.55 -20.23 9.80
CA VAL A 242 -10.31 -19.44 9.69
C VAL A 242 -9.72 -19.56 8.28
N GLU A 243 -9.65 -20.78 7.75
CA GLU A 243 -9.16 -21.07 6.41
C GLU A 243 -9.98 -20.36 5.34
N SER A 244 -11.31 -20.54 5.35
CA SER A 244 -12.19 -19.89 4.38
C SER A 244 -12.07 -18.37 4.43
N SER A 245 -11.94 -17.78 5.62
CA SER A 245 -11.74 -16.33 5.79
C SER A 245 -10.39 -15.87 5.23
N VAL A 246 -9.33 -16.64 5.42
CA VAL A 246 -7.98 -16.32 4.91
C VAL A 246 -7.94 -16.46 3.39
N GLN A 247 -8.54 -17.51 2.83
CA GLN A 247 -8.67 -17.72 1.39
C GLN A 247 -9.43 -16.56 0.73
N GLN A 248 -10.56 -16.15 1.30
CA GLN A 248 -11.31 -15.01 0.81
C GLN A 248 -10.46 -13.73 0.84
N SER A 249 -9.79 -13.45 1.96
CA SER A 249 -8.95 -12.26 2.10
C SER A 249 -7.78 -12.24 1.11
N SER A 250 -7.12 -13.40 0.90
CA SER A 250 -6.05 -13.54 -0.09
C SER A 250 -6.55 -13.34 -1.52
N GLY A 251 -7.71 -13.91 -1.85
CA GLY A 251 -8.37 -13.74 -3.15
C GLY A 251 -8.70 -12.28 -3.44
N GLU A 252 -9.29 -11.56 -2.49
CA GLU A 252 -9.60 -10.13 -2.60
C GLU A 252 -8.33 -9.29 -2.79
N ILE A 253 -7.25 -9.59 -2.05
CA ILE A 253 -5.95 -8.92 -2.21
C ILE A 253 -5.37 -9.16 -3.61
N CYS A 254 -5.41 -10.39 -4.10
CA CYS A 254 -4.91 -10.74 -5.44
C CYS A 254 -5.71 -10.01 -6.53
N GLU A 255 -7.03 -9.94 -6.41
CA GLU A 255 -7.90 -9.21 -7.34
C GLU A 255 -7.55 -7.72 -7.38
N VAL A 256 -7.39 -7.09 -6.21
CA VAL A 256 -6.98 -5.68 -6.12
C VAL A 256 -5.63 -5.47 -6.80
N LEU A 257 -4.63 -6.29 -6.49
CA LEU A 257 -3.29 -6.18 -7.07
C LEU A 257 -3.29 -6.38 -8.60
N HIS A 258 -4.08 -7.34 -9.10
CA HIS A 258 -4.28 -7.56 -10.52
C HIS A 258 -4.86 -6.32 -11.22
N HIS A 259 -5.90 -5.71 -10.64
CA HIS A 259 -6.47 -4.46 -11.15
C HIS A 259 -5.48 -3.29 -11.13
N LYS A 260 -4.66 -3.17 -10.07
CA LYS A 260 -3.62 -2.12 -10.01
C LYS A 260 -2.52 -2.35 -11.05
N GLN A 261 -2.12 -3.59 -11.29
CA GLN A 261 -1.15 -3.93 -12.33
C GLN A 261 -1.68 -3.57 -13.72
N PHE A 262 -2.94 -3.89 -14.02
CA PHE A 262 -3.56 -3.48 -15.28
C PHE A 262 -3.59 -1.96 -15.42
N TYR A 263 -4.00 -1.24 -14.37
CA TYR A 263 -4.06 0.22 -14.40
C TYR A 263 -2.69 0.87 -14.60
N LEU A 264 -1.62 0.38 -13.93
CA LEU A 264 -0.24 0.85 -14.13
C LEU A 264 0.18 0.80 -15.60
N ASN A 265 -0.14 -0.28 -16.31
CA ASN A 265 0.19 -0.43 -17.73
C ASN A 265 -0.47 0.66 -18.61
N THR A 266 -1.62 1.20 -18.21
CA THR A 266 -2.31 2.29 -18.92
C THR A 266 -1.67 3.67 -18.68
N LEU A 267 -0.80 3.79 -17.68
CA LEU A 267 -0.16 5.05 -17.29
C LEU A 267 1.09 5.36 -18.12
N MET A 268 1.65 4.37 -18.81
CA MET A 268 2.79 4.56 -19.72
C MET A 268 2.49 5.64 -20.77
N LEU A 269 3.53 6.39 -21.14
CA LEU A 269 3.45 7.60 -21.99
C LEU A 269 3.76 7.33 -23.44
#